data_AF-A0A381WN34-F1
#
_entry.id   AF-A0A381WN34-F1
#
_cell.length_a   1.000
_cell.length_b   1.000
_cell.length_c   1.000
_cell.angle_alpha   90.00
_cell.angle_beta   90.00
_cell.angle_gamma   90.00
#
_symmetry.space_group_name_H-M   'P 1'
#
loop_
_entity.id
_entity.type
_entity.pdbx_description
1 polymer ?
#
loop_
_entity_poly.entity_id
_entity_poly.type
_entity_poly.pdbx_seq_one_letter_code
_entity_poly.pdbx_strand_id
1 'polypeptide(L)' 'VQHHKYSLAEVENLIPWEREIYLMLLMKHIEEENERQKREQNR' A
#
# COMPACT_ATOMS: atom_id res chain seq x y z
N VAL A 1 -12.32 -0.12 8.31
CA VAL A 1 -11.26 0.57 9.09
C VAL A 1 -10.33 1.22 8.07
N GLN A 2 -10.01 2.51 8.19
CA GLN A 2 -9.14 3.25 7.25
C GLN A 2 -7.77 2.56 7.12
N HIS A 3 -7.51 1.88 6.00
CA HIS A 3 -6.26 1.14 5.77
C HIS A 3 -5.13 1.96 5.13
N HIS A 4 -5.34 3.22 4.78
CA HIS A 4 -4.27 4.12 4.32
C HIS A 4 -4.36 5.44 5.10
N LYS A 5 -3.58 5.53 6.19
CA LYS A 5 -3.63 6.63 7.17
C LYS A 5 -2.84 7.89 6.76
N TYR A 6 -2.30 7.95 5.55
CA TYR A 6 -1.69 9.17 5.04
C TYR A 6 -2.61 9.82 4.00
N SER A 7 -2.98 11.06 4.26
CA SER A 7 -3.58 11.94 3.27
C SER A 7 -2.55 12.27 2.18
N LEU A 8 -3.04 12.63 0.98
CA LEU A 8 -2.19 13.00 -0.15
C LEU A 8 -1.20 14.13 0.22
N ALA A 9 -1.65 15.09 1.04
CA ALA A 9 -0.84 16.18 1.55
C ALA A 9 0.27 15.72 2.52
N GLU A 10 0.05 14.65 3.28
CA GLU A 10 1.09 14.09 4.16
C GLU A 10 2.15 13.36 3.35
N VAL A 11 1.76 12.64 2.28
CA VAL A 11 2.69 11.97 1.36
C VAL A 11 3.57 12.96 0.61
N GLU A 12 3.05 14.12 0.23
CA GLU A 12 3.81 15.18 -0.44
C GLU A 12 4.85 15.84 0.48
N ASN A 13 4.59 15.85 1.79
CA ASN A 13 5.50 16.39 2.80
C ASN A 13 6.51 15.35 3.34
N LEU A 14 6.42 14.09 2.91
CA LEU A 14 7.40 13.08 3.30
C LEU A 14 8.75 13.39 2.68
N ILE A 15 9.81 13.17 3.46
CA ILE A 15 11.18 13.24 2.94
C ILE A 15 11.29 12.21 1.80
N PRO A 16 12.02 12.48 0.70
CA PRO A 16 12.06 11.60 -0.47
C PRO A 16 12.26 10.10 -0.16
N TRP A 17 13.09 9.78 0.84
CA TRP A 17 13.34 8.39 1.24
C TRP A 17 12.15 7.72 1.96
N GLU A 18 11.40 8.45 2.81
CA GLU A 18 10.24 7.91 3.52
C GLU A 18 9.10 7.60 2.56
N ARG A 19 8.92 8.45 1.55
CA ARG A 19 7.95 8.23 0.47
C ARG A 19 8.26 6.96 -0.31
N GLU A 20 9.53 6.72 -0.65
CA GLU A 20 9.95 5.50 -1.35
C GLU A 20 9.67 4.24 -0.52
N ILE A 21 9.96 4.27 0.79
CA ILE A 21 9.64 3.17 1.71
C ILE A 21 8.12 2.95 1.79
N TYR A 22 7.33 4.01 1.91
CA TYR A 22 5.87 3.90 1.95
C TYR A 22 5.32 3.30 0.66
N LEU A 23 5.80 3.76 -0.50
CA LEU A 23 5.39 3.22 -1.80
C LEU A 23 5.76 1.74 -1.94
N MET A 24 6.96 1.35 -1.50
CA MET A 24 7.38 -0.06 -1.51
C MET A 24 6.46 -0.94 -0.65
N LEU A 25 6.12 -0.48 0.57
CA LEU A 25 5.21 -1.21 1.46
C LEU A 25 3.79 -1.28 0.88
N LEU A 26 3.31 -0.21 0.26
CA LEU A 26 2.00 -0.17 -0.39
C LEU A 26 1.93 -1.13 -1.58
N MET A 27 2.97 -1.14 -2.43
CA MET A 27 3.06 -2.08 -3.55
C MET A 27 3.01 -3.53 -3.07
N LYS A 28 3.79 -3.87 -2.03
CA LYS A 28 3.77 -5.20 -1.43
C LYS A 28 2.38 -5.58 -0.92
N HIS A 29 1.71 -4.66 -0.23
CA HIS A 29 0.36 -4.91 0.29
C HIS A 29 -0.65 -5.19 -0.84
N ILE A 30 -0.60 -4.42 -1.94
CA ILE A 30 -1.48 -4.61 -3.09
C ILE A 30 -1.24 -5.97 -3.76
N GLU A 31 0.02 -6.40 -3.86
CA GLU A 31 0.37 -7.71 -4.40
C GLU A 31 -0.20 -8.85 -3.55
N GLU A 32 -0.01 -8.79 -2.24
CA GLU A 32 -0.57 -9.76 -1.29
C GLU A 32 -2.11 -9.82 -1.35
N GLU A 33 -2.75 -8.67 -1.48
CA GLU A 33 -4.20 -8.53 -1.61
C GLU A 33 -4.72 -9.19 -2.89
N ASN A 34 -4.08 -8.93 -4.03
CA ASN A 34 -4.42 -9.54 -5.31
C ASN A 34 -4.25 -11.07 -5.27
N GLU A 35 -3.17 -11.56 -4.66
CA GLU A 35 -2.95 -12.99 -4.48
C GLU A 35 -3.99 -13.64 -3.57
N ARG A 36 -4.44 -12.95 -2.51
CA ARG A 36 -5.54 -13.43 -1.68
C ARG A 36 -6.84 -13.55 -2.48
N GLN A 37 -7.19 -12.51 -3.25
CA GLN A 37 -8.40 -12.52 -4.09
C GLN A 37 -8.36 -13.64 -5.12
N LYS A 38 -7.22 -13.88 -5.78
CA LYS A 38 -7.04 -15.02 -6.71
C LYS A 38 -7.24 -16.36 -6.01
N ARG A 39 -6.72 -16.54 -4.79
CA ARG A 39 -6.90 -17.77 -4.01
C ARG A 39 -8.35 -17.99 -3.58
N GLU A 40 -9.06 -16.92 -3.26
CA GLU A 40 -10.49 -16.96 -2.93
C GLU A 40 -11.34 -17.27 -4.18
N GLN A 41 -10.97 -16.74 -5.35
CA GLN A 41 -11.67 -17.02 -6.62
C GLN A 41 -11.46 -18.46 -7.12
N ASN A 42 -10.30 -19.06 -6.83
CA ASN A 42 -9.97 -20.44 -7.20
C ASN A 42 -10.47 -21.49 -6.20
N ARG A 43 -11.11 -21.08 -5.10
CA ARG A 43 -11.80 -21.95 -4.14
C ARG A 43 -13.29 -22.04 -4.48
#